data_AF-A0A7J4D154-F1
#
_entry.id   AF-A0A7J4D154-F1
#
_cell.length_a   1.000
_cell.length_b   1.000
_cell.length_c   1.000
_cell.angle_alpha   90.00
_cell.angle_beta   90.00
_cell.angle_gamma   90.00
#
_symmetry.space_group_name_H-M   'P 1'
#
loop_
_entity.id
_entity.type
_entity.pdbx_description
1 polymer ?
#
loop_
_entity_poly.entity_id
_entity_poly.type
_entity_poly.pdbx_seq_one_letter_code
_entity_poly.pdbx_strand_id
1 'polypeptide(L)'
;MSIEIRILCFDQDDPKKCTAKRMERFGLSRNYSSLRTLPLQGIALDPFSERVLSNSDSILAEVGGIVGVDCSWNMAEATFSKLKLMGLEPRKLPDVIPANPVNSGKIGKLTTAEAIASALMFCHQKEQAVEIMSIFKWGPAFLEMNSSIWK
;
A
#
# COMPACT_ATOMS: atom_id res chain seq x y z
N MET A 1 14.52 -11.06 3.31
CA MET A 1 14.11 -11.01 1.89
C MET A 1 13.14 -9.85 1.75
N SER A 2 13.21 -9.06 0.67
CA SER A 2 12.24 -7.98 0.44
C SER A 2 10.94 -8.54 -0.13
N ILE A 3 9.81 -7.96 0.28
CA ILE A 3 8.48 -8.32 -0.22
C ILE A 3 8.28 -7.69 -1.61
N GLU A 4 7.75 -8.44 -2.57
CA GLU A 4 7.41 -7.87 -3.88
C GLU A 4 6.22 -6.91 -3.76
N ILE A 5 6.40 -5.68 -4.23
CA ILE A 5 5.37 -4.63 -4.22
C ILE A 5 4.86 -4.42 -5.63
N ARG A 6 3.57 -4.62 -5.81
CA ARG A 6 2.87 -4.39 -7.07
C ARG A 6 1.77 -3.34 -6.85
N ILE A 7 1.56 -2.46 -7.80
CA ILE A 7 0.52 -1.44 -7.70
C ILE A 7 -0.32 -1.44 -8.96
N LEU A 8 -1.63 -1.60 -8.82
CA LEU A 8 -2.58 -1.33 -9.89
C LEU A 8 -2.80 0.18 -9.95
N CYS A 9 -2.27 0.85 -10.97
CA CYS A 9 -2.33 2.30 -11.12
C CYS A 9 -3.06 2.67 -12.41
N PHE A 10 -4.22 3.35 -12.29
CA PHE A 10 -5.07 3.69 -13.43
C PHE A 10 -4.73 5.02 -14.11
N ASP A 11 -3.62 5.67 -13.73
CA ASP A 11 -3.13 6.90 -14.36
C ASP A 11 -4.15 8.04 -14.40
N GLN A 12 -4.97 8.15 -13.34
CA GLN A 12 -6.05 9.14 -13.24
C GLN A 12 -5.61 10.48 -12.63
N ASP A 13 -4.45 10.50 -11.97
CA ASP A 13 -3.90 11.66 -11.26
C ASP A 13 -2.66 12.22 -11.95
N ASP A 14 -2.28 13.46 -11.60
CA ASP A 14 -1.02 14.07 -12.02
C ASP A 14 0.17 13.15 -11.64
N PRO A 15 0.93 12.63 -12.62
CA PRO A 15 2.05 11.74 -12.34
C PRO A 15 3.09 12.35 -11.41
N LYS A 16 3.23 13.69 -11.36
CA LYS A 16 4.17 14.36 -10.45
C LYS A 16 3.75 14.27 -8.99
N LYS A 17 2.45 14.11 -8.71
CA LYS A 17 1.88 14.02 -7.36
C LYS A 17 1.57 12.58 -6.94
N CYS A 18 1.34 11.69 -7.89
CA CYS A 18 1.06 10.28 -7.63
C CYS A 18 2.23 9.58 -6.92
N THR A 19 1.98 9.07 -5.71
CA THR A 19 2.99 8.38 -4.92
C THR A 19 3.36 7.02 -5.53
N ALA A 20 2.41 6.31 -6.15
CA ALA A 20 2.66 5.05 -6.84
C ALA A 20 3.64 5.21 -8.01
N LYS A 21 3.45 6.23 -8.86
CA LYS A 21 4.38 6.56 -9.95
C LYS A 21 5.74 7.02 -9.46
N ARG A 22 5.82 7.60 -8.26
CA ARG A 22 7.10 7.96 -7.66
C ARG A 22 7.83 6.70 -7.19
N MET A 23 7.17 5.77 -6.52
CA MET A 23 7.77 4.50 -6.10
C MET A 23 8.34 3.71 -7.29
N GLU A 24 7.59 3.62 -8.39
CA GLU A 24 8.04 2.96 -9.63
C GLU A 24 9.28 3.63 -10.23
N ARG A 25 9.36 4.97 -10.25
CA ARG A 25 10.55 5.71 -10.73
C ARG A 25 11.81 5.42 -9.93
N PHE A 26 11.68 5.08 -8.65
CA PHE A 26 12.79 4.69 -7.79
C PHE A 26 13.03 3.17 -7.75
N GLY A 27 12.28 2.39 -8.54
CA GLY A 27 12.42 0.93 -8.59
C GLY A 27 11.87 0.20 -7.36
N LEU A 28 11.04 0.86 -6.53
CA LEU A 28 10.51 0.31 -5.29
C LEU A 28 9.17 -0.41 -5.45
N SER A 29 8.54 -0.29 -6.63
CA SER A 29 7.32 -1.02 -6.99
C SER A 29 7.28 -1.34 -8.47
N ARG A 30 6.52 -2.37 -8.84
CA ARG A 30 6.10 -2.62 -10.22
C ARG A 30 4.65 -2.18 -10.38
N ASN A 31 4.41 -1.21 -11.26
CA ASN A 31 3.05 -0.74 -11.49
C ASN A 31 2.44 -1.40 -12.71
N TYR A 32 1.14 -1.65 -12.65
CA TYR A 32 0.34 -2.26 -13.70
C TYR A 32 -0.83 -1.33 -14.01
N SER A 33 -1.07 -1.07 -15.30
CA SER A 33 -2.18 -0.22 -15.76
C SER A 33 -3.49 -0.98 -15.91
N SER A 34 -3.48 -2.31 -15.77
CA SER A 34 -4.65 -3.14 -15.95
C SER A 34 -4.67 -4.37 -15.03
N LEU A 35 -5.88 -4.80 -14.69
CA LEU A 35 -6.13 -6.05 -13.96
C LEU A 35 -5.65 -7.29 -14.72
N ARG A 36 -5.61 -7.24 -16.06
CA ARG A 36 -5.23 -8.39 -16.90
C ARG A 36 -3.74 -8.71 -16.81
N THR A 37 -2.93 -7.69 -16.57
CA THR A 37 -1.46 -7.80 -16.52
C THR A 37 -0.93 -7.97 -15.11
N LEU A 38 -1.75 -7.67 -14.10
CA LEU A 38 -1.38 -7.77 -12.68
C LEU A 38 -1.30 -9.26 -12.27
N PRO A 39 -0.17 -9.74 -11.74
CA PRO A 39 -0.11 -11.08 -11.16
C PRO A 39 -1.00 -11.18 -9.90
N LEU A 40 -1.80 -12.23 -9.82
CA LEU A 40 -2.92 -12.36 -8.86
C LEU A 40 -2.57 -13.27 -7.69
N GLN A 41 -1.62 -12.83 -6.88
CA GLN A 41 -1.15 -13.56 -5.71
C GLN A 41 -0.78 -12.57 -4.61
N GLY A 42 -0.92 -12.99 -3.35
CA GLY A 42 -0.60 -12.17 -2.19
C GLY A 42 -1.76 -11.29 -1.71
N ILE A 43 -1.40 -10.22 -1.02
CA ILE A 43 -2.34 -9.41 -0.24
C ILE A 43 -2.74 -8.17 -1.04
N ALA A 44 -4.04 -7.93 -1.18
CA ALA A 44 -4.55 -6.64 -1.66
C ALA A 44 -4.87 -5.74 -0.45
N LEU A 45 -4.30 -4.53 -0.45
CA LEU A 45 -4.61 -3.51 0.56
C LEU A 45 -5.96 -2.87 0.25
N ASP A 46 -7.01 -3.47 0.82
CA ASP A 46 -8.40 -3.18 0.54
C ASP A 46 -9.05 -2.49 1.76
N PRO A 47 -9.35 -1.17 1.69
CA PRO A 47 -9.97 -0.45 2.80
C PRO A 47 -11.39 -0.93 3.11
N PHE A 48 -12.03 -1.69 2.22
CA PHE A 48 -13.37 -2.25 2.41
C PHE A 48 -13.35 -3.68 2.96
N SER A 49 -12.17 -4.29 3.16
CA SER A 49 -12.07 -5.64 3.70
C SER A 49 -12.54 -5.71 5.15
N GLU A 50 -13.21 -6.80 5.52
CA GLU A 50 -13.54 -7.09 6.92
C GLU A 50 -12.31 -7.53 7.71
N ARG A 51 -11.35 -8.19 7.05
CA ARG A 51 -10.14 -8.73 7.68
C ARG A 51 -9.08 -7.65 7.79
N VAL A 52 -8.64 -7.40 9.02
CA VAL A 52 -7.53 -6.49 9.32
C VAL A 52 -6.20 -7.18 9.04
N LEU A 53 -5.27 -6.48 8.41
CA LEU A 53 -3.89 -6.93 8.24
C LEU A 53 -3.22 -7.10 9.60
N SER A 54 -2.54 -8.22 9.80
CA SER A 54 -1.81 -8.49 11.03
C SER A 54 -0.51 -9.24 10.76
N ASN A 55 0.32 -9.40 11.79
CA ASN A 55 1.62 -10.06 11.67
C ASN A 55 1.53 -11.51 11.17
N SER A 56 0.39 -12.20 11.34
CA SER A 56 0.19 -13.55 10.80
C SER A 56 0.12 -13.58 9.27
N ASP A 57 -0.13 -12.44 8.62
CA ASP A 57 -0.16 -12.34 7.16
C ASP A 57 1.25 -12.22 6.54
N SER A 58 2.31 -12.13 7.35
CA SER A 58 3.71 -11.95 6.87
C SER A 58 4.13 -13.02 5.86
N ILE A 59 3.81 -14.30 6.12
CA ILE A 59 4.18 -15.41 5.21
C ILE A 59 3.48 -15.24 3.85
N LEU A 60 2.21 -14.86 3.86
CA LEU A 60 1.45 -14.63 2.63
C LEU A 60 2.00 -13.42 1.85
N ALA A 61 2.41 -12.37 2.57
CA ALA A 61 3.02 -11.19 1.98
C ALA A 61 4.41 -11.51 1.38
N GLU A 62 5.21 -12.36 2.04
CA GLU A 62 6.53 -12.80 1.54
C GLU A 62 6.43 -13.66 0.30
N VAL A 63 5.53 -14.65 0.28
CA VAL A 63 5.37 -15.58 -0.85
C VAL A 63 4.62 -14.92 -2.00
N GLY A 64 3.53 -14.22 -1.66
CA GLY A 64 2.60 -13.70 -2.62
C GLY A 64 2.86 -12.26 -3.02
N GLY A 65 3.55 -11.46 -2.21
CA GLY A 65 3.70 -10.01 -2.39
C GLY A 65 2.55 -9.18 -1.84
N ILE A 66 2.70 -7.85 -1.89
CA ILE A 66 1.67 -6.88 -1.50
C ILE A 66 1.21 -6.11 -2.75
N VAL A 67 -0.10 -5.91 -2.87
CA VAL A 67 -0.77 -5.22 -3.96
C VAL A 67 -1.44 -3.95 -3.43
N GLY A 68 -0.97 -2.80 -3.89
CA GLY A 68 -1.63 -1.51 -3.72
C GLY A 68 -2.55 -1.19 -4.90
N VAL A 69 -3.52 -0.30 -4.69
CA VAL A 69 -4.40 0.21 -5.75
C VAL A 69 -4.38 1.73 -5.71
N ASP A 70 -3.98 2.33 -6.82
CA ASP A 70 -3.94 3.78 -7.03
C ASP A 70 -5.06 4.13 -8.02
N CYS A 71 -6.21 4.54 -7.46
CA CYS A 71 -7.42 4.85 -8.22
C CYS A 71 -8.27 5.92 -7.52
N SER A 72 -9.16 6.56 -8.27
CA SER A 72 -10.20 7.41 -7.69
C SER A 72 -11.17 6.62 -6.81
N TRP A 73 -11.70 7.28 -5.77
CA TRP A 73 -12.67 6.68 -4.86
C TRP A 73 -13.92 6.13 -5.54
N ASN A 74 -14.34 6.74 -6.66
CA ASN A 74 -15.49 6.29 -7.44
C ASN A 74 -15.29 4.88 -8.05
N MET A 75 -14.03 4.45 -8.24
CA MET A 75 -13.72 3.13 -8.79
C MET A 75 -13.20 2.15 -7.74
N ALA A 76 -12.95 2.59 -6.52
CA ALA A 76 -12.27 1.80 -5.50
C ALA A 76 -13.04 0.52 -5.18
N GLU A 77 -14.32 0.63 -4.81
CA GLU A 77 -15.15 -0.50 -4.40
C GLU A 77 -15.29 -1.56 -5.51
N ALA A 78 -15.56 -1.13 -6.75
CA ALA A 78 -15.65 -2.02 -7.91
C ALA A 78 -14.29 -2.67 -8.25
N THR A 79 -13.18 -1.96 -8.06
CA THR A 79 -11.84 -2.49 -8.28
C THR A 79 -11.48 -3.56 -7.25
N PHE A 80 -11.67 -3.27 -5.96
CA PHE A 80 -11.36 -4.22 -4.89
C PHE A 80 -12.25 -5.47 -4.95
N SER A 81 -13.52 -5.30 -5.29
CA SER A 81 -14.43 -6.43 -5.54
C SER A 81 -13.89 -7.37 -6.63
N LYS A 82 -13.35 -6.82 -7.72
CA LYS A 82 -12.72 -7.62 -8.80
C LYS A 82 -11.44 -8.30 -8.33
N LEU A 83 -10.55 -7.59 -7.64
CA LEU A 83 -9.29 -8.16 -7.13
C LEU A 83 -9.54 -9.37 -6.21
N LYS A 84 -10.54 -9.25 -5.32
CA LYS A 84 -10.98 -10.36 -4.45
C LYS A 84 -11.46 -11.57 -5.25
N LEU A 85 -12.32 -11.36 -6.26
CA LEU A 85 -12.81 -12.44 -7.14
C LEU A 85 -11.69 -13.09 -7.96
N MET A 86 -10.61 -12.35 -8.22
CA MET A 86 -9.45 -12.80 -8.98
C MET A 86 -8.43 -13.58 -8.13
N GLY A 87 -8.67 -13.74 -6.82
CA GLY A 87 -7.88 -14.58 -5.93
C GLY A 87 -6.84 -13.86 -5.08
N LEU A 88 -6.83 -12.52 -5.07
CA LEU A 88 -6.03 -11.77 -4.10
C LEU A 88 -6.71 -11.79 -2.73
N GLU A 89 -5.89 -11.86 -1.68
CA GLU A 89 -6.37 -11.90 -0.30
C GLU A 89 -6.57 -10.48 0.24
N PRO A 90 -7.82 -10.00 0.43
CA PRO A 90 -8.06 -8.63 0.84
C PRO A 90 -7.74 -8.45 2.33
N ARG A 91 -7.02 -7.39 2.66
CA ARG A 91 -6.76 -6.96 4.04
C ARG A 91 -6.93 -5.45 4.15
N LYS A 92 -7.70 -4.99 5.13
CA LYS A 92 -7.72 -3.57 5.52
C LYS A 92 -6.56 -3.29 6.46
N LEU A 93 -5.99 -2.10 6.37
CA LEU A 93 -5.00 -1.68 7.34
C LEU A 93 -5.69 -1.37 8.69
N PRO A 94 -4.99 -1.60 9.82
CA PRO A 94 -5.33 -0.98 11.11
C PRO A 94 -5.43 0.55 11.01
N ASP A 95 -5.86 1.20 12.09
CA ASP A 95 -5.96 2.66 12.15
C ASP A 95 -4.57 3.30 12.13
N VAL A 96 -4.13 3.70 10.93
CA VAL A 96 -2.86 4.39 10.69
C VAL A 96 -3.12 5.87 10.44
N ILE A 97 -2.33 6.73 11.07
CA ILE A 97 -2.47 8.18 10.92
C ILE A 97 -1.60 8.65 9.73
N PRO A 98 -2.18 9.28 8.69
CA PRO A 98 -1.41 9.86 7.59
C PRO A 98 -0.53 11.01 8.05
N ALA A 99 0.63 11.15 7.42
CA ALA A 99 1.49 12.33 7.51
C ALA A 99 1.72 13.01 6.15
N ASN A 100 1.05 12.55 5.10
CA ASN A 100 1.08 13.21 3.80
C ASN A 100 0.56 14.66 3.87
N PRO A 101 1.05 15.58 3.01
CA PRO A 101 0.75 17.01 3.09
C PRO A 101 -0.73 17.39 2.89
N VAL A 102 -1.56 16.45 2.39
CA VAL A 102 -2.96 16.71 2.07
C VAL A 102 -3.86 16.34 3.27
N ASN A 103 -3.58 15.22 3.94
CA ASN A 103 -4.46 14.64 4.96
C ASN A 103 -3.82 14.52 6.35
N SER A 104 -2.66 15.14 6.61
CA SER A 104 -1.87 14.94 7.83
C SER A 104 -2.63 15.23 9.14
N GLY A 105 -2.36 14.41 10.17
CA GLY A 105 -2.65 14.76 11.58
C GLY A 105 -4.01 14.33 12.13
N LYS A 106 -4.86 13.68 11.33
CA LYS A 106 -6.10 13.00 11.77
C LYS A 106 -6.26 11.68 11.00
N ILE A 107 -7.01 10.72 11.57
CA ILE A 107 -7.42 9.51 10.83
C ILE A 107 -8.03 9.96 9.51
N GLY A 108 -7.48 9.46 8.41
CA GLY A 108 -7.71 10.00 7.10
C GLY A 108 -7.17 9.11 6.01
N LYS A 109 -7.17 9.63 4.78
CA LYS A 109 -6.78 8.86 3.60
C LYS A 109 -5.27 8.79 3.49
N LEU A 110 -4.73 7.59 3.66
CA LEU A 110 -3.35 7.26 3.35
C LEU A 110 -3.11 7.43 1.84
N THR A 111 -1.90 7.86 1.49
CA THR A 111 -1.37 7.69 0.14
C THR A 111 -1.06 6.22 -0.13
N THR A 112 -0.93 5.86 -1.40
CA THR A 112 -0.53 4.50 -1.80
C THR A 112 0.83 4.11 -1.18
N ALA A 113 1.76 5.06 -1.05
CA ALA A 113 3.06 4.81 -0.39
C ALA A 113 2.92 4.57 1.12
N GLU A 114 2.12 5.37 1.84
CA GLU A 114 1.84 5.15 3.27
C GLU A 114 1.16 3.80 3.51
N ALA A 115 0.20 3.43 2.66
CA ALA A 115 -0.48 2.16 2.77
C ALA A 115 0.50 0.97 2.60
N ILE A 116 1.37 1.02 1.60
CA ILE A 116 2.40 -0.02 1.38
C ILE A 116 3.38 -0.06 2.55
N ALA A 117 3.91 1.10 2.98
CA ALA A 117 4.85 1.14 4.11
C ALA A 117 4.22 0.60 5.40
N SER A 118 2.95 0.91 5.66
CA SER A 118 2.18 0.35 6.77
C SER A 118 2.11 -1.17 6.71
N ALA A 119 1.79 -1.70 5.53
CA ALA A 119 1.69 -3.14 5.36
C ALA A 119 3.02 -3.84 5.60
N LEU A 120 4.12 -3.27 5.10
CA LEU A 120 5.47 -3.78 5.36
C LEU A 120 5.84 -3.74 6.84
N MET A 121 5.46 -2.69 7.57
CA MET A 121 5.69 -2.61 9.01
C MET A 121 4.96 -3.74 9.77
N PHE A 122 3.70 -4.02 9.45
CA PHE A 122 2.97 -5.17 10.02
C PHE A 122 3.53 -6.53 9.58
N CYS A 123 4.13 -6.60 8.39
CA CYS A 123 4.78 -7.82 7.90
C CYS A 123 6.27 -7.92 8.27
N HIS A 124 6.74 -7.19 9.29
CA HIS A 124 8.11 -7.22 9.80
C HIS A 124 9.20 -6.83 8.78
N GLN A 125 8.87 -6.10 7.71
CA GLN A 125 9.80 -5.59 6.70
C GLN A 125 10.13 -4.12 6.93
N LYS A 126 10.69 -3.82 8.10
CA LYS A 126 10.95 -2.44 8.55
C LYS A 126 11.91 -1.71 7.62
N GLU A 127 13.00 -2.35 7.20
CA GLU A 127 14.02 -1.73 6.35
C GLU A 127 13.43 -1.31 5.00
N GLN A 128 12.60 -2.17 4.40
CA GLN A 128 11.91 -1.89 3.15
C GLN A 128 10.88 -0.77 3.30
N ALA A 129 10.14 -0.73 4.42
CA ALA A 129 9.21 0.35 4.72
C ALA A 129 9.96 1.70 4.86
N VAL A 130 11.09 1.72 5.55
CA VAL A 130 11.96 2.90 5.70
C VAL A 130 12.50 3.36 4.35
N GLU A 131 12.95 2.44 3.52
CA GLU A 131 13.43 2.75 2.16
C GLU A 131 12.35 3.44 1.33
N ILE A 132 11.13 2.90 1.31
CA ILE A 132 9.98 3.52 0.62
C ILE A 132 9.69 4.90 1.16
N MET A 133 9.63 5.06 2.47
CA MET A 133 9.29 6.35 3.05
C MET A 133 10.41 7.39 2.89
N SER A 134 11.66 6.97 2.73
CA SER A 134 12.81 7.88 2.58
C SER A 134 12.75 8.77 1.33
N ILE A 135 12.07 8.32 0.27
CA ILE A 135 11.93 9.13 -0.95
C ILE A 135 10.90 10.26 -0.80
N PHE A 136 10.16 10.30 0.31
CA PHE A 136 9.16 11.32 0.61
C PHE A 136 9.62 12.20 1.78
N LYS A 137 9.55 13.53 1.61
CA LYS A 137 9.99 14.49 2.65
C LYS A 137 9.30 14.30 4.00
N TRP A 138 8.04 13.87 3.99
CA TRP A 138 7.21 13.63 5.17
C TRP A 138 7.28 12.19 5.67
N GLY A 139 8.01 11.30 4.99
CA GLY A 139 8.09 9.88 5.32
C GLY A 139 8.68 9.57 6.70
N PRO A 140 9.76 10.23 7.15
CA PRO A 140 10.25 10.03 8.52
C PRO A 140 9.20 10.36 9.59
N ALA A 141 8.47 11.47 9.40
CA ALA A 141 7.39 11.86 10.32
C ALA A 141 6.24 10.84 10.34
N PHE A 142 5.90 10.25 9.19
CA PHE A 142 4.91 9.18 9.09
C PHE A 142 5.29 7.97 9.95
N LEU A 143 6.54 7.51 9.84
CA LEU A 143 7.04 6.35 10.59
C LEU A 143 7.12 6.62 12.09
N GLU A 144 7.60 7.81 12.48
CA GLU A 144 7.70 8.22 13.87
C GLU A 144 6.33 8.31 14.54
N MET A 145 5.37 8.97 13.88
CA MET A 145 4.01 9.18 14.39
C MET A 145 3.29 7.86 14.68
N ASN A 146 3.47 6.87 13.82
CA ASN A 146 2.82 5.56 13.94
C ASN A 146 3.68 4.52 14.67
N SER A 147 4.85 4.88 15.20
CA SER A 147 5.81 3.94 15.82
C SER A 147 5.23 3.08 16.94
N SER A 148 4.17 3.54 17.61
CA SER A 148 3.50 2.82 18.70
C SER A 148 2.60 1.68 18.24
N ILE A 149 2.06 1.71 17.02
CA ILE A 149 1.14 0.68 16.49
C ILE A 149 1.86 -0.47 15.77
N TRP A 150 3.15 -0.32 15.46
CA TRP A 150 3.98 -1.34 14.81
C TRP A 150 4.74 -2.26 15.78
N LYS A 151 4.44 -2.16 17.08
CA LYS A 151 5.11 -2.91 18.14
C LYS A 151 4.60 -4.34 18.27
#